data_AF-A0A066VF52-F1
#
_entry.id   AF-A0A066VF52-F1
#
_cell.length_a   1.000
_cell.length_b   1.000
_cell.length_c   1.000
_cell.angle_alpha   90.00
_cell.angle_beta   90.00
_cell.angle_gamma   90.00
#
_symmetry.space_group_name_H-M   'P 1'
#
loop_
_entity.id
_entity.type
_entity.pdbx_description
1 polymer ?
#
loop_
_entity_poly.entity_id
_entity_poly.type
_entity_poly.pdbx_seq_one_letter_code
_entity_poly.pdbx_strand_id
1 'polypeptide(L)'
;SEDILLDLMAYQRTFDGAYMRTALNELSYAVVILKLFQSSFYYIGLAMTLLALAFAVVAVQRSNLGPERQTDCHLHGVSHFKTAGNVVAFATLGALAVETAILCIILTM
;
A
#
# COMPACT_ATOMS: atom_id res chain seq x y z
N SER A 1 35.21 -27.59 24.37
CA SER A 1 33.90 -28.24 24.12
C SER A 1 32.76 -27.47 24.77
N GLU A 2 33.00 -26.73 25.86
CA GLU A 2 31.99 -25.95 26.57
C GLU A 2 31.52 -24.71 25.79
N ASP A 3 32.40 -24.10 24.99
CA ASP A 3 32.06 -22.90 24.19
C ASP A 3 30.93 -23.15 23.17
N ILE A 4 30.89 -24.36 22.61
CA ILE A 4 29.85 -24.76 21.63
C ILE A 4 28.46 -24.81 22.28
N LEU A 5 28.37 -25.22 23.55
CA LEU A 5 27.10 -25.26 24.27
C LEU A 5 26.60 -23.84 24.61
N LEU A 6 27.52 -22.94 24.96
CA LEU A 6 27.20 -21.54 25.22
C LEU A 6 26.67 -20.85 23.95
N ASP A 7 27.31 -21.08 22.81
CA ASP A 7 26.87 -20.56 21.51
C ASP A 7 25.49 -21.11 21.11
N LEU A 8 25.22 -22.40 21.36
CA LEU A 8 23.92 -23.01 21.07
C LEU A 8 22.80 -22.40 21.92
N MET A 9 23.06 -22.16 23.21
CA MET A 9 22.10 -21.51 24.10
C MET A 9 21.86 -20.05 23.74
N ALA A 10 22.90 -19.31 23.33
CA ALA A 10 22.78 -17.94 22.86
C ALA A 10 21.94 -17.86 21.57
N TYR A 11 22.16 -18.81 20.66
CA TYR A 11 21.37 -18.97 19.44
C TYR A 11 19.90 -19.24 19.79
N GLN A 12 19.61 -20.22 20.65
CA GLN A 12 18.25 -20.60 21.02
C GLN A 12 17.45 -19.44 21.63
N ARG A 13 18.04 -18.61 22.50
CA ARG A 13 17.35 -17.42 23.06
C ARG A 13 16.95 -16.39 22.00
N THR A 14 17.80 -16.22 20.97
CA THR A 14 17.52 -15.31 19.85
C THR A 14 16.50 -15.93 18.90
N PHE A 15 16.60 -17.24 18.67
CA PHE A 15 15.69 -18.01 17.84
C PHE A 15 14.28 -17.97 18.42
N ASP A 16 14.07 -18.37 19.68
CA ASP A 16 12.75 -18.39 20.32
C ASP A 16 12.08 -17.00 20.27
N GLY A 17 12.85 -15.92 20.45
CA GLY A 17 12.35 -14.55 20.33
C GLY A 17 11.94 -14.16 18.90
N ALA A 18 12.69 -14.60 17.89
CA ALA A 18 12.38 -14.34 16.48
C ALA A 18 11.12 -15.11 16.02
N TYR A 19 10.97 -16.37 16.42
CA TYR A 19 9.78 -17.16 16.11
C TYR A 19 8.55 -16.61 16.81
N MET A 20 8.66 -16.20 18.07
CA MET A 20 7.51 -15.63 18.79
C MET A 20 7.05 -14.31 18.17
N ARG A 21 7.97 -13.43 17.74
CA ARG A 21 7.61 -12.20 17.00
C ARG A 21 6.94 -12.50 15.66
N THR A 22 7.46 -13.49 14.93
CA THR A 22 6.91 -13.88 13.63
C THR A 22 5.52 -14.51 13.79
N ALA A 23 5.37 -15.43 14.73
CA ALA A 23 4.09 -16.08 15.04
C ALA A 23 3.04 -15.07 15.54
N LEU A 24 3.43 -14.09 16.37
CA LEU A 24 2.52 -13.02 16.78
C LEU A 24 2.11 -12.12 15.61
N ASN A 25 3.03 -11.82 14.69
CA ASN A 25 2.72 -11.04 13.48
C ASN A 25 1.75 -11.80 12.56
N GLU A 26 2.00 -13.09 12.31
CA GLU A 26 1.10 -13.91 11.49
C GLU A 26 -0.27 -14.10 12.16
N LEU A 27 -0.30 -14.31 13.48
CA LEU A 27 -1.54 -14.40 14.25
C LEU A 27 -2.35 -13.10 14.18
N SER A 28 -1.68 -11.95 14.34
CA SER A 28 -2.32 -10.63 14.22
C SER A 28 -2.88 -10.41 12.82
N TYR A 29 -2.12 -10.78 11.79
CA TYR A 29 -2.55 -10.69 10.40
C TYR A 29 -3.75 -11.59 10.09
N ALA A 30 -3.74 -12.82 10.60
CA ALA A 30 -4.86 -13.76 10.46
C ALA A 30 -6.14 -13.23 11.12
N VAL A 31 -6.06 -12.64 12.32
CA VAL A 31 -7.22 -12.03 13.00
C VAL A 31 -7.80 -10.86 12.19
N VAL A 32 -6.94 -10.02 11.61
CA VAL A 32 -7.38 -8.91 10.73
C VAL A 32 -8.09 -9.45 9.49
N ILE A 33 -7.54 -10.47 8.82
CA ILE A 33 -8.17 -11.11 7.66
C ILE A 33 -9.52 -11.75 8.03
N LEU A 34 -9.60 -12.45 9.17
CA LEU A 34 -10.86 -13.03 9.63
C LEU A 34 -11.93 -11.96 9.85
N LYS A 35 -11.55 -10.78 10.38
CA LYS A 35 -12.46 -9.63 10.49
C LYS A 35 -12.83 -9.01 9.15
N LEU A 36 -11.94 -9.05 8.15
CA LEU A 36 -12.20 -8.56 6.79
C LEU A 36 -13.40 -9.28 6.14
N PHE A 37 -13.61 -10.56 6.44
CA PHE A 37 -14.69 -11.37 5.88
C PHE A 37 -16.06 -11.17 6.55
N GLN A 38 -16.18 -10.31 7.56
CA GLN A 38 -17.50 -9.96 8.08
C GLN A 38 -18.27 -9.11 7.06
N SER A 39 -19.57 -9.38 6.93
CA SER A 39 -20.49 -8.68 6.01
C SER A 39 -20.55 -7.16 6.21
N SER A 40 -20.19 -6.66 7.40
CA SER A 40 -20.09 -5.22 7.67
C SER A 40 -18.89 -4.55 6.97
N PHE A 41 -17.78 -5.27 6.76
CA PHE A 41 -16.55 -4.72 6.17
C PHE A 41 -16.50 -4.80 4.64
N TYR A 42 -17.47 -5.45 4.01
CA TYR A 42 -17.53 -5.59 2.55
C TYR A 42 -17.59 -4.23 1.84
N TYR A 43 -18.35 -3.26 2.39
CA TYR A 43 -18.47 -1.92 1.80
C TYR A 43 -17.15 -1.14 1.79
N ILE A 44 -16.30 -1.35 2.81
CA ILE A 44 -15.01 -0.68 2.94
C ILE A 44 -14.03 -1.25 1.90
N GLY A 45 -13.98 -2.57 1.76
CA GLY A 45 -13.18 -3.23 0.72
C GLY A 45 -13.64 -2.83 -0.69
N LEU A 46 -14.95 -2.76 -0.92
CA LEU A 46 -15.51 -2.35 -2.21
C LEU A 46 -15.16 -0.90 -2.56
N ALA A 47 -15.25 0.04 -1.61
CA ALA A 47 -14.85 1.43 -1.83
C ALA A 47 -13.35 1.55 -2.20
N MET A 48 -12.47 0.83 -1.51
CA MET A 48 -11.03 0.83 -1.80
C MET A 48 -10.69 0.22 -3.16
N THR A 49 -11.37 -0.87 -3.56
CA THR A 49 -11.17 -1.48 -4.88
C THR A 49 -11.63 -0.57 -6.01
N LEU A 50 -12.74 0.16 -5.83
CA LEU A 50 -13.22 1.15 -6.81
C LEU A 50 -12.24 2.32 -6.95
N LEU A 51 -11.67 2.81 -5.84
CA LEU A 51 -10.64 3.85 -5.88
C LEU A 51 -9.37 3.34 -6.61
N ALA A 52 -8.90 2.14 -6.28
CA ALA A 52 -7.74 1.53 -6.94
C ALA A 52 -7.98 1.33 -8.45
N LEU A 53 -9.20 0.93 -8.84
CA LEU A 53 -9.61 0.83 -10.23
C LEU A 53 -9.58 2.20 -10.91
N ALA A 54 -10.08 3.25 -10.26
CA ALA A 54 -10.02 4.61 -10.80
C ALA A 54 -8.56 5.06 -11.01
N PHE A 55 -7.65 4.75 -10.09
CA PHE A 55 -6.22 5.01 -10.28
C PHE A 55 -5.60 4.20 -11.41
N ALA A 56 -5.96 2.92 -11.53
CA ALA A 56 -5.49 2.08 -12.62
C ALA A 56 -5.94 2.63 -13.98
N VAL A 57 -7.20 3.10 -14.09
CA VAL A 57 -7.72 3.74 -15.30
C VAL A 57 -6.95 5.03 -15.62
N VAL A 58 -6.71 5.90 -14.62
CA VAL A 58 -5.91 7.12 -14.80
C VAL A 58 -4.48 6.79 -15.21
N ALA A 59 -3.86 5.75 -14.64
CA ALA A 59 -2.52 5.30 -14.98
C ALA A 59 -2.43 4.77 -16.42
N VAL A 60 -3.41 3.97 -16.83
CA VAL A 60 -3.51 3.43 -18.21
C VAL A 60 -3.79 4.55 -19.22
N GLN A 61 -4.65 5.51 -18.87
CA GLN A 61 -4.92 6.66 -19.72
C GLN A 61 -3.69 7.56 -19.84
N ARG A 62 -2.91 7.70 -18.77
CA ARG A 62 -1.60 8.38 -18.79
C ARG A 62 -0.57 7.61 -19.61
N SER A 63 -0.54 6.28 -19.56
CA SER A 63 0.39 5.47 -20.36
C SER A 63 0.04 5.46 -21.85
N ASN A 64 -1.26 5.50 -22.19
CA ASN A 64 -1.74 5.56 -23.56
C ASN A 64 -1.54 6.93 -24.22
N LEU A 65 -1.28 7.98 -23.45
CA LEU A 65 -0.88 9.30 -23.98
C LEU A 65 0.53 9.33 -24.58
N GLY A 66 1.24 8.19 -24.58
CA GLY A 66 2.25 7.84 -25.58
C GLY A 66 3.58 8.64 -25.54
N PRO A 67 4.69 8.01 -25.98
CA PRO A 67 6.02 8.62 -26.05
C PRO A 67 6.14 9.79 -27.06
N GLU A 68 5.07 10.13 -27.78
CA GLU A 68 5.04 11.22 -28.76
C GLU A 68 5.38 12.58 -28.12
N ARG A 69 4.94 12.81 -26.87
CA ARG A 69 5.32 14.00 -26.10
C ARG A 69 6.78 14.01 -25.64
N GLN A 70 7.41 12.84 -25.51
CA GLN A 70 8.82 12.72 -25.13
C GLN A 70 9.74 13.16 -26.28
N THR A 71 9.28 13.00 -27.54
CA THR A 71 10.07 13.32 -28.74
C THR A 71 10.04 14.82 -29.05
N ASP A 72 8.91 15.50 -28.83
CA ASP A 72 8.80 16.97 -28.97
C ASP A 72 9.72 17.73 -27.99
N CYS A 73 9.90 17.21 -26.78
CA CYS A 73 10.80 17.80 -25.78
C CYS A 73 12.29 17.65 -26.13
N HIS A 74 12.65 16.72 -27.02
CA HIS A 74 14.02 16.54 -27.48
C HIS A 74 14.36 17.47 -28.67
N LEU A 75 13.35 17.89 -29.44
CA LEU A 75 13.52 18.73 -30.62
C LEU A 75 13.51 20.24 -30.32
N HIS A 76 12.79 20.66 -29.27
CA HIS A 76 12.72 22.06 -28.82
C HIS A 76 13.33 22.17 -27.41
N GLY A 77 14.58 22.64 -27.32
CA GLY A 77 15.39 22.71 -26.09
C GLY A 77 14.93 23.70 -25.02
N VAL A 78 13.62 23.87 -24.83
CA VAL A 78 13.02 24.65 -23.74
C VAL A 78 11.90 23.83 -23.12
N SER A 79 12.25 23.03 -22.13
CA SER A 79 11.34 22.13 -21.44
C SER A 79 10.44 22.88 -20.46
N HIS A 80 9.23 23.22 -20.89
CA HIS A 80 8.16 23.60 -19.96
C HIS A 80 7.57 22.32 -19.31
N PHE A 81 8.27 21.79 -18.31
CA PHE A 81 7.79 20.68 -17.50
C PHE A 81 6.57 21.13 -16.69
N LYS A 82 5.35 20.86 -17.19
CA LYS A 82 4.20 20.75 -16.29
C LYS A 82 4.38 19.46 -15.50
N THR A 83 5.06 19.59 -14.37
CA THR A 83 5.22 18.54 -13.35
C THR A 83 3.86 17.88 -13.15
N ALA A 84 3.81 16.55 -13.15
CA ALA A 84 2.58 15.77 -12.96
C ALA A 84 1.91 15.97 -11.58
N GLY A 85 2.29 17.02 -10.85
CA GLY A 85 1.81 17.39 -9.53
C GLY A 85 0.30 17.60 -9.48
N ASN A 86 -0.37 17.97 -10.57
CA ASN A 86 -1.83 18.07 -10.57
C ASN A 86 -2.50 16.69 -10.48
N VAL A 87 -1.97 15.70 -11.21
CA VAL A 87 -2.49 14.32 -11.16
C VAL A 87 -2.18 13.68 -9.81
N VAL A 88 -0.99 13.94 -9.27
CA VAL A 88 -0.61 13.48 -7.93
C VAL A 88 -1.48 14.16 -6.87
N ALA A 89 -1.72 15.46 -6.94
CA ALA A 89 -2.56 16.17 -5.97
C ALA A 89 -4.01 15.67 -5.98
N PHE A 90 -4.61 15.43 -7.16
CA PHE A 90 -5.94 14.82 -7.25
C PHE A 90 -5.96 13.39 -6.72
N ALA A 91 -4.88 12.63 -6.94
CA ALA A 91 -4.76 11.29 -6.39
C ALA A 91 -4.68 11.30 -4.86
N THR A 92 -3.84 12.17 -4.29
CA THR A 92 -3.70 12.28 -2.84
C THR A 92 -5.00 12.77 -2.19
N LEU A 93 -5.70 13.73 -2.79
CA LEU A 93 -6.99 14.21 -2.30
C LEU A 93 -8.08 13.13 -2.38
N GLY A 94 -8.13 12.37 -3.47
CA GLY A 94 -9.07 11.25 -3.63
C GLY A 94 -8.80 10.13 -2.61
N ALA A 95 -7.54 9.78 -2.40
CA ALA A 95 -7.13 8.80 -1.40
C ALA A 95 -7.54 9.25 0.01
N LEU A 96 -7.23 10.50 0.38
CA LEU A 96 -7.63 11.06 1.69
C LEU A 96 -9.14 11.10 1.88
N ALA A 97 -9.90 11.46 0.84
CA ALA A 97 -11.36 11.49 0.91
C ALA A 97 -11.95 10.09 1.16
N VAL A 98 -11.40 9.07 0.53
CA VAL A 98 -11.83 7.68 0.71
C VAL A 98 -11.41 7.14 2.08
N GLU A 99 -10.17 7.40 2.52
CA GLU A 99 -9.71 7.01 3.85
C GLU A 99 -10.52 7.66 4.97
N THR A 100 -10.86 8.95 4.84
CA THR A 100 -11.69 9.66 5.82
C THR A 100 -13.14 9.17 5.80
N ALA A 101 -13.72 8.88 4.63
CA ALA A 101 -15.05 8.31 4.53
C ALA A 101 -15.13 6.91 5.18
N ILE A 102 -14.11 6.07 4.96
CA ILE A 102 -14.01 4.75 5.58
C ILE A 102 -13.83 4.85 7.10
N LEU A 103 -12.96 5.74 7.56
CA LEU A 103 -12.79 6.01 9.00
C LEU A 103 -14.11 6.46 9.63
N CYS A 104 -14.86 7.33 8.94
CA CYS A 104 -16.15 7.81 9.39
C CYS A 104 -17.19 6.68 9.46
N ILE A 105 -17.27 5.81 8.44
CA ILE A 105 -18.15 4.62 8.43
C ILE A 105 -17.79 3.68 9.59
N ILE A 106 -16.50 3.45 9.85
CA ILE A 106 -16.03 2.61 10.97
C ILE A 106 -16.39 3.22 12.33
N LEU A 107 -16.36 4.55 12.45
CA LEU A 107 -16.72 5.28 13.68
C LEU A 107 -18.24 5.39 13.90
N THR A 108 -19.04 5.22 12.84
CA THR A 108 -20.51 5.34 12.91
C THR A 108 -21.19 3.96 13.11
N MET A 109 -20.46 2.87 12.86
CA MET A 109 -20.85 1.49 13.18
C MET A 109 -20.52 1.15 14.62
#